data_AF-A0A0S9CFV2-F1
#
_entry.id   AF-A0A0S9CFV2-F1
#
_cell.length_a   1.000
_cell.length_b   1.000
_cell.length_c   1.000
_cell.angle_alpha   90.00
_cell.angle_beta   90.00
_cell.angle_gamma   90.00
#
_symmetry.space_group_name_H-M   'P 1'
#
loop_
_entity.id
_entity.type
_entity.pdbx_description
1 polymer ?
#
loop_
_entity_poly.entity_id
_entity_poly.type
_entity_poly.pdbx_seq_one_letter_code
_entity_poly.pdbx_strand_id
1 'polypeptide(L)'
;MPFSSRVATFVTLTFSVLALVAQSSPGLAADLPAVPAVSTAIQLSLPSQVPAMTPAAPSAEDAVVTAEQVEEQVAYPTLAAAVADQSIRSDADQDLRCLAGAIYFESRGEPLTGQLAVAEVILNRTRSRRFGGSVCDVVTQKGQFSFVRGGKLPDAPSNDDFRTAMAVAKVAMKEAWESNAADALYFNHRRVGHANGTRIASIGNHIFYR
;
A
#
# COMPACT_ATOMS: atom_id res chain seq x y z
N MET A 1 50.92 12.79 40.56
CA MET A 1 49.59 13.45 40.59
C MET A 1 48.58 12.41 41.05
N PRO A 2 48.05 12.50 42.29
CA PRO A 2 47.12 11.50 42.83
C PRO A 2 45.70 11.80 42.36
N PHE A 3 45.02 10.81 41.75
CA PHE A 3 43.61 10.89 41.42
C PHE A 3 42.78 10.46 42.64
N SER A 4 42.01 11.40 43.17
CA SER A 4 41.17 11.24 44.36
C SER A 4 39.86 10.53 44.03
N SER A 5 39.48 9.59 44.89
CA SER A 5 38.23 8.83 44.89
C SER A 5 36.99 9.72 44.91
N ARG A 6 35.99 9.40 44.09
CA ARG A 6 34.63 9.95 44.23
C ARG A 6 33.72 8.90 44.84
N VAL A 7 33.27 9.20 46.05
CA VAL A 7 32.23 8.51 46.81
C VAL A 7 30.90 8.66 46.07
N ALA A 8 30.25 7.53 45.76
CA ALA A 8 28.91 7.49 45.21
C ALA A 8 27.90 7.28 46.34
N THR A 9 27.17 8.34 46.68
CA THR A 9 26.03 8.32 47.59
C THR A 9 24.81 7.76 46.88
N PHE A 10 24.28 6.64 47.37
CA PHE A 10 23.01 6.06 46.91
C PHE A 10 21.85 6.86 47.52
N VAL A 11 21.09 7.56 46.68
CA VAL A 11 19.81 8.20 47.05
C VAL A 11 18.70 7.21 46.76
N THR A 12 18.04 6.72 47.82
CA THR A 12 16.87 5.85 47.76
C THR A 12 15.63 6.69 47.46
N LEU A 13 15.01 6.44 46.30
CA LEU A 13 13.82 7.14 45.84
C LEU A 13 12.57 6.33 46.22
N THR A 14 11.80 6.87 47.17
CA THR A 14 10.56 6.29 47.69
C THR A 14 9.43 6.43 46.66
N PHE A 15 8.86 5.30 46.23
CA PHE A 15 7.71 5.24 45.34
C PHE A 15 6.41 5.38 46.15
N SER A 16 5.77 6.55 46.10
CA SER A 16 4.42 6.75 46.64
C SER A 16 3.39 6.34 45.59
N VAL A 17 2.65 5.27 45.86
CA VAL A 17 1.53 4.80 45.04
C VAL A 17 0.29 5.63 45.39
N LEU A 18 -0.12 6.53 44.49
CA LEU A 18 -1.40 7.22 44.56
C LEU A 18 -2.41 6.44 43.72
N ALA A 19 -3.31 5.72 44.38
CA ALA A 19 -4.43 5.03 43.74
C ALA A 19 -5.52 6.06 43.38
N LEU A 20 -5.72 6.30 42.07
CA LEU A 20 -6.81 7.13 41.57
C LEU A 20 -8.06 6.27 41.39
N VAL A 21 -9.06 6.49 42.26
CA VAL A 21 -10.38 5.85 42.15
C VAL A 21 -11.16 6.54 41.04
N ALA A 22 -11.33 5.88 39.89
CA ALA A 22 -12.21 6.33 38.84
C ALA A 22 -13.66 5.99 39.21
N GLN A 23 -14.47 7.01 39.48
CA GLN A 23 -15.92 6.87 39.58
C GLN A 23 -16.50 6.83 38.15
N SER A 24 -17.04 5.70 37.73
CA SER A 24 -17.84 5.59 36.50
C SER A 24 -19.29 5.92 36.80
N SER A 25 -19.80 7.01 36.23
CA SER A 25 -21.23 7.31 36.23
C SER A 25 -21.98 6.40 35.23
N PRO A 26 -23.16 5.86 35.57
CA PRO A 26 -24.00 5.18 34.59
C PRO A 26 -24.61 6.21 33.63
N GLY A 27 -24.31 6.08 32.34
CA GLY A 27 -24.97 6.87 31.30
C GLY A 27 -26.43 6.47 31.18
N LEU A 28 -27.31 7.45 31.33
CA LEU A 28 -28.75 7.32 31.16
C LEU A 28 -29.09 6.93 29.71
N ALA A 29 -29.85 5.84 29.55
CA ALA A 29 -30.49 5.48 28.30
C ALA A 29 -31.61 6.51 28.02
N ALA A 30 -31.50 7.23 26.90
CA ALA A 30 -32.59 8.03 26.37
C ALA A 30 -33.48 7.14 25.50
N ASP A 31 -34.73 6.97 25.93
CA ASP A 31 -35.82 6.42 25.14
C ASP A 31 -36.00 7.25 23.86
N LEU A 32 -35.82 6.62 22.70
CA LEU A 32 -36.22 7.20 21.42
C LEU A 32 -37.64 6.73 21.09
N PRO A 33 -38.53 7.64 20.62
CA PRO A 33 -39.90 7.29 20.28
C PRO A 33 -39.95 6.32 19.09
N ALA A 34 -40.78 5.29 19.24
CA ALA A 34 -41.11 4.34 18.20
C ALA A 34 -41.69 5.06 16.97
N VAL A 35 -41.00 4.92 15.83
CA VAL A 35 -41.51 5.36 14.53
C VAL A 35 -42.55 4.34 14.02
N PRO A 36 -43.71 4.79 13.51
CA PRO A 36 -44.73 3.90 12.98
C PRO A 36 -44.25 3.21 11.70
N ALA A 37 -44.46 1.90 11.62
CA ALA A 37 -44.25 1.10 10.42
C ALA A 37 -45.27 1.52 9.35
N VAL A 38 -44.80 2.16 8.28
CA VAL A 38 -45.60 2.42 7.08
C VAL A 38 -45.51 1.16 6.21
N SER A 39 -46.62 0.42 6.13
CA SER A 39 -46.84 -0.62 5.11
C SER A 39 -47.10 0.05 3.77
N THR A 40 -46.14 -0.03 2.85
CA THR A 40 -46.36 0.35 1.46
C THR A 40 -46.52 -0.92 0.63
N ALA A 41 -47.74 -1.15 0.17
CA ALA A 41 -48.11 -2.26 -0.69
C ALA A 41 -47.33 -2.21 -2.02
N ILE A 42 -46.81 -3.36 -2.43
CA ILE A 42 -46.16 -3.59 -3.71
C ILE A 42 -47.24 -3.58 -4.80
N GLN A 43 -47.19 -2.58 -5.70
CA GLN A 43 -47.97 -2.61 -6.93
C GLN A 43 -47.17 -3.37 -8.01
N LEU A 44 -47.61 -4.59 -8.32
CA LEU A 44 -47.17 -5.37 -9.49
C LEU A 44 -47.67 -4.68 -10.76
N SER A 45 -46.77 -4.10 -11.54
CA SER A 45 -47.07 -3.68 -12.92
C SER A 45 -46.85 -4.87 -13.87
N LEU A 46 -47.85 -5.14 -14.71
CA LEU A 46 -47.82 -6.21 -15.71
C LEU A 46 -46.90 -5.84 -16.88
N PRO A 47 -46.19 -6.81 -17.49
CA PRO A 47 -45.43 -6.59 -18.71
C PRO A 47 -46.33 -6.41 -19.94
N SER A 48 -45.91 -5.49 -20.82
CA SER A 48 -46.48 -5.27 -22.16
C SER A 48 -46.37 -6.49 -23.06
N GLN A 49 -47.34 -6.59 -23.96
CA GLN A 49 -47.58 -7.67 -24.91
C GLN A 49 -46.46 -7.85 -25.94
N VAL A 50 -46.18 -9.12 -26.25
CA VAL A 50 -45.23 -9.61 -27.26
C VAL A 50 -45.85 -9.50 -28.65
N PRO A 51 -45.18 -8.89 -29.66
CA PRO A 51 -45.53 -9.12 -31.06
C PRO A 51 -44.95 -10.45 -31.55
N ALA A 52 -45.82 -11.23 -32.21
CA ALA A 52 -45.49 -12.50 -32.83
C ALA A 52 -44.46 -12.34 -33.96
N MET A 53 -43.37 -13.09 -33.90
CA MET A 53 -42.45 -13.29 -35.02
C MET A 53 -42.50 -14.76 -35.44
N THR A 54 -42.91 -14.96 -36.69
CA THR A 54 -42.84 -16.20 -37.47
C THR A 54 -41.39 -16.68 -37.58
N PRO A 55 -41.10 -18.00 -37.54
CA PRO A 55 -39.73 -18.50 -37.52
C PRO A 55 -39.11 -18.49 -38.93
N ALA A 56 -37.97 -17.81 -39.08
CA ALA A 56 -37.05 -18.01 -40.20
C ALA A 56 -36.02 -19.07 -39.84
N ALA A 57 -35.76 -19.97 -40.79
CA ALA A 57 -34.86 -21.11 -40.70
C ALA A 57 -33.37 -20.73 -40.43
N PRO A 58 -32.54 -21.65 -39.91
CA PRO A 58 -31.18 -21.33 -39.49
C PRO A 58 -30.21 -21.36 -40.68
N SER A 59 -29.62 -20.21 -40.99
CA SER A 59 -28.34 -20.17 -41.69
C SER A 59 -27.24 -20.08 -40.65
N ALA A 60 -26.41 -21.12 -40.60
CA ALA A 60 -25.16 -21.12 -39.87
C ALA A 60 -24.23 -20.08 -40.50
N GLU A 61 -24.02 -18.97 -39.80
CA GLU A 61 -22.89 -18.08 -40.05
C GLU A 61 -22.02 -18.10 -38.79
N ASP A 62 -20.74 -18.42 -39.02
CA ASP A 62 -19.65 -18.41 -38.05
C ASP A 62 -19.69 -17.15 -37.20
N ALA A 63 -20.14 -17.28 -35.95
CA ALA A 63 -19.90 -16.28 -34.94
C ALA A 63 -18.41 -16.35 -34.57
N VAL A 64 -17.60 -15.59 -35.31
CA VAL A 64 -16.28 -15.17 -34.87
C VAL A 64 -16.50 -14.40 -33.57
N VAL A 65 -16.28 -15.11 -32.46
CA VAL A 65 -16.18 -14.53 -31.13
C VAL A 65 -15.06 -13.51 -31.18
N THR A 66 -15.43 -12.25 -31.30
CA THR A 66 -14.50 -11.15 -31.08
C THR A 66 -14.17 -11.21 -29.61
N ALA A 67 -12.92 -11.58 -29.31
CA ALA A 67 -12.39 -11.57 -27.96
C ALA A 67 -12.37 -10.12 -27.46
N GLU A 68 -13.50 -9.69 -26.89
CA GLU A 68 -13.52 -8.59 -25.94
C GLU A 68 -12.52 -8.95 -24.85
N GLN A 69 -11.45 -8.17 -24.75
CA GLN A 69 -10.46 -8.28 -23.71
C GLN A 69 -11.11 -7.88 -22.39
N VAL A 70 -11.78 -8.85 -21.76
CA VAL A 70 -12.02 -8.80 -20.32
C VAL A 70 -10.63 -8.87 -19.70
N GLU A 71 -10.12 -7.75 -19.20
CA GLU A 71 -9.00 -7.75 -18.26
C GLU A 71 -9.42 -8.63 -17.08
N GLU A 72 -9.07 -9.91 -17.14
CA GLU A 72 -9.24 -10.84 -16.05
C GLU A 72 -8.38 -10.31 -14.90
N GLN A 73 -9.02 -9.66 -13.93
CA GLN A 73 -8.43 -9.28 -12.67
C GLN A 73 -8.00 -10.58 -11.98
N VAL A 74 -6.76 -11.01 -12.24
CA VAL A 74 -6.20 -12.24 -11.68
C VAL A 74 -6.08 -12.03 -10.17
N ALA A 75 -7.08 -12.52 -9.44
CA ALA A 75 -7.08 -12.49 -7.99
C ALA A 75 -6.08 -13.53 -7.47
N TYR A 76 -4.91 -13.08 -7.04
CA TYR A 76 -3.91 -13.95 -6.43
C TYR A 76 -4.29 -14.31 -4.99
N PRO A 77 -4.05 -15.54 -4.53
CA PRO A 77 -4.37 -15.94 -3.15
C PRO A 77 -3.47 -15.25 -2.11
N THR A 78 -2.28 -14.80 -2.51
CA THR A 78 -1.31 -14.11 -1.64
C THR A 78 -0.46 -13.13 -2.44
N LEU A 79 0.12 -12.12 -1.77
CA LEU A 79 1.11 -11.22 -2.38
C LEU A 79 2.32 -11.99 -2.92
N ALA A 80 2.77 -13.03 -2.23
CA ALA A 80 3.87 -13.86 -2.69
C ALA A 80 3.55 -14.54 -4.03
N ALA A 81 2.31 -15.02 -4.22
CA ALA A 81 1.87 -15.58 -5.50
C ALA A 81 1.82 -14.51 -6.59
N ALA A 82 1.31 -13.31 -6.29
CA ALA A 82 1.28 -12.18 -7.23
C ALA A 82 2.70 -11.78 -7.70
N VAL A 83 3.66 -11.75 -6.78
CA VAL A 83 5.08 -11.46 -7.07
C VAL A 83 5.72 -12.59 -7.87
N ALA A 84 5.47 -13.86 -7.50
CA ALA A 84 6.05 -15.02 -8.19
C ALA A 84 5.57 -15.17 -9.64
N ASP A 85 4.37 -14.72 -9.96
CA ASP A 85 3.82 -14.72 -11.33
C ASP A 85 4.50 -13.70 -12.27
N GLN A 86 5.17 -12.68 -11.72
CA GLN A 86 5.74 -11.62 -12.55
C GLN A 86 6.96 -12.09 -13.37
N SER A 87 6.78 -12.18 -14.68
CA SER A 87 7.89 -12.39 -15.61
C SER A 87 8.82 -11.16 -15.71
N ILE A 88 10.12 -11.35 -15.47
CA ILE A 88 11.11 -10.26 -15.63
C ILE A 88 11.77 -10.38 -17.00
N ARG A 89 11.46 -9.43 -17.89
CA ARG A 89 12.03 -9.39 -19.25
C ARG A 89 13.25 -8.48 -19.29
N SER A 90 14.16 -8.75 -20.23
CA SER A 90 15.39 -7.98 -20.42
C SER A 90 15.16 -6.56 -20.94
N ASP A 91 14.02 -6.32 -21.58
CA ASP A 91 13.57 -5.04 -22.16
C ASP A 91 12.72 -4.20 -21.20
N ALA A 92 12.82 -4.45 -19.89
CA ALA A 92 12.09 -3.70 -18.86
C ALA A 92 12.21 -2.18 -19.04
N ASP A 93 11.06 -1.51 -19.00
CA ASP A 93 10.89 -0.05 -19.06
C ASP A 93 11.76 0.69 -18.03
N GLN A 94 12.15 1.92 -18.35
CA GLN A 94 13.04 2.71 -17.51
C GLN A 94 12.44 3.02 -16.14
N ASP A 95 11.15 3.38 -16.06
CA ASP A 95 10.47 3.66 -14.80
C ASP A 95 10.38 2.39 -13.94
N LEU A 96 10.15 1.23 -14.56
CA LEU A 96 10.18 -0.05 -13.86
C LEU A 96 11.55 -0.32 -13.24
N ARG A 97 12.65 -0.01 -13.94
CA ARG A 97 14.01 -0.15 -13.40
C ARG A 97 14.29 0.85 -12.27
N CYS A 98 13.82 2.09 -12.39
CA CYS A 98 13.95 3.10 -11.34
C CYS A 98 13.20 2.67 -10.07
N LEU A 99 11.96 2.18 -10.22
CA LEU A 99 11.15 1.70 -9.12
C LEU A 99 11.81 0.48 -8.44
N ALA A 100 12.23 -0.51 -9.22
CA ALA A 100 12.88 -1.71 -8.71
C ALA A 100 14.21 -1.39 -7.99
N GLY A 101 15.01 -0.47 -8.54
CA GLY A 101 16.22 0.02 -7.89
C GLY A 101 15.93 0.64 -6.52
N ALA A 102 14.92 1.51 -6.45
CA ALA A 102 14.52 2.12 -5.19
C ALA A 102 14.02 1.10 -4.16
N ILE A 103 13.15 0.17 -4.57
CA ILE A 103 12.68 -0.92 -3.70
C ILE A 103 13.87 -1.74 -3.17
N TYR A 104 14.79 -2.13 -4.05
CA TYR A 104 15.95 -2.93 -3.68
C TYR A 104 16.83 -2.21 -2.65
N PHE A 105 17.21 -0.96 -2.91
CA PHE A 105 18.15 -0.26 -2.02
C PHE A 105 17.52 0.19 -0.70
N GLU A 106 16.21 0.45 -0.68
CA GLU A 106 15.50 0.89 0.53
C GLU A 106 14.96 -0.28 1.37
N SER A 107 14.66 -1.43 0.75
CA SER A 107 13.86 -2.46 1.40
C SER A 107 14.22 -3.91 1.07
N ARG A 108 15.38 -4.18 0.44
CA ARG A 108 15.88 -5.57 0.38
C ARG A 108 15.99 -6.16 1.79
N GLY A 109 15.57 -7.42 1.95
CA GLY A 109 15.51 -8.09 3.25
C GLY A 109 14.28 -7.74 4.10
N GLU A 110 13.45 -6.78 3.69
CA GLU A 110 12.14 -6.54 4.30
C GLU A 110 11.10 -7.52 3.75
N PRO A 111 10.00 -7.79 4.50
CA PRO A 111 8.87 -8.58 3.97
C PRO A 111 8.33 -7.97 2.68
N LEU A 112 7.72 -8.79 1.80
CA LEU A 112 7.15 -8.33 0.53
C LEU A 112 6.17 -7.15 0.70
N THR A 113 5.41 -7.13 1.79
CA THR A 113 4.50 -6.02 2.12
C THR A 113 5.25 -4.72 2.41
N GLY A 114 6.47 -4.78 2.97
CA GLY A 114 7.33 -3.62 3.20
C GLY A 114 7.94 -3.10 1.90
N GLN A 115 8.37 -4.01 1.02
CA GLN A 115 8.87 -3.66 -0.31
C GLN A 115 7.77 -3.01 -1.17
N LEU A 116 6.56 -3.58 -1.15
CA LEU A 116 5.39 -3.02 -1.82
C LEU A 116 5.03 -1.64 -1.25
N ALA A 117 5.08 -1.47 0.07
CA ALA A 117 4.82 -0.17 0.71
C ALA A 117 5.80 0.93 0.29
N VAL A 118 7.08 0.61 0.07
CA VAL A 118 8.04 1.56 -0.51
C VAL A 118 7.67 1.90 -1.95
N ALA A 119 7.26 0.91 -2.75
CA ALA A 119 6.79 1.12 -4.11
C ALA A 119 5.58 2.07 -4.16
N GLU A 120 4.58 1.85 -3.31
CA GLU A 120 3.40 2.70 -3.18
C GLU A 120 3.75 4.14 -2.83
N VAL A 121 4.67 4.37 -1.89
CA VAL A 121 5.11 5.73 -1.57
C VAL A 121 5.67 6.42 -2.82
N ILE A 122 6.47 5.72 -3.64
CA ILE A 122 7.03 6.30 -4.85
C ILE A 122 5.94 6.60 -5.89
N LEU A 123 5.00 5.67 -6.12
CA LEU A 123 3.88 5.87 -7.03
C LEU A 123 2.94 6.99 -6.56
N ASN A 124 2.67 7.09 -5.26
CA ASN A 124 1.91 8.18 -4.67
C ASN A 124 2.59 9.53 -4.87
N ARG A 125 3.93 9.56 -4.78
CA ARG A 125 4.70 10.77 -5.03
C ARG A 125 4.57 11.25 -6.47
N THR A 126 4.56 10.36 -7.46
CA THR A 126 4.36 10.74 -8.88
C THR A 126 2.97 11.33 -9.12
N ARG A 127 1.96 10.83 -8.40
CA ARG A 127 0.58 11.33 -8.42
C ARG A 127 0.40 12.63 -7.65
N SER A 128 1.35 12.97 -6.78
CA SER A 128 1.29 14.20 -6.00
C SER A 128 1.92 15.36 -6.78
N ARG A 129 1.30 16.54 -6.72
CA ARG A 129 1.86 17.78 -7.29
C ARG A 129 3.12 18.30 -6.59
N ARG A 130 3.68 17.57 -5.62
CA ARG A 130 4.82 17.98 -4.77
C ARG A 130 6.15 17.34 -5.19
N PHE A 131 6.13 16.31 -6.03
CA PHE A 131 7.32 15.58 -6.48
C PHE A 131 7.38 15.52 -8.02
N GLY A 132 8.37 14.80 -8.55
CA GLY A 132 8.52 14.57 -9.99
C GLY A 132 7.32 13.85 -10.61
N GLY A 133 7.09 14.06 -11.91
CA GLY A 133 5.93 13.52 -12.63
C GLY A 133 6.07 12.07 -13.08
N SER A 134 7.31 11.54 -13.12
CA SER A 134 7.61 10.14 -13.43
C SER A 134 8.24 9.42 -12.23
N VAL A 135 8.30 8.10 -12.29
CA VAL A 135 8.96 7.30 -11.24
C VAL A 135 10.44 7.66 -11.18
N CYS A 136 11.12 7.70 -12.34
CA CYS A 136 12.52 8.06 -12.37
C CYS A 136 12.78 9.48 -11.84
N ASP A 137 11.90 10.46 -12.10
CA ASP A 137 12.06 11.81 -11.54
C ASP A 137 11.97 11.81 -10.01
N VAL A 138 11.02 11.08 -9.44
CA VAL A 138 10.87 10.95 -7.99
C VAL A 138 12.08 10.26 -7.37
N VAL A 139 12.53 9.16 -7.97
CA VAL A 139 13.65 8.38 -7.45
C VAL A 139 14.96 9.16 -7.58
N THR A 140 15.19 9.86 -8.69
CA THR A 140 16.45 10.58 -8.94
C THR A 140 16.50 11.97 -8.32
N GLN A 141 15.39 12.45 -7.74
CA GLN A 141 15.34 13.75 -7.08
C GLN A 141 16.38 13.86 -5.95
N LYS A 142 17.13 14.97 -5.97
CA LYS A 142 18.25 15.21 -5.06
C LYS A 142 17.82 15.08 -3.59
N GLY A 143 18.51 14.21 -2.85
CA GLY A 143 18.35 14.03 -1.42
C GLY A 143 17.15 13.16 -1.00
N GLN A 144 16.39 12.59 -1.94
CA GLN A 144 15.28 11.69 -1.60
C GLN A 144 15.77 10.30 -1.21
N PHE A 145 16.76 9.78 -1.92
CA PHE A 145 17.27 8.43 -1.76
C PHE A 145 18.78 8.44 -1.67
N SER A 146 19.33 7.77 -0.65
CA SER A 146 20.75 7.86 -0.30
C SER A 146 21.70 7.23 -1.32
N PHE A 147 21.20 6.27 -2.11
CA PHE A 147 21.96 5.58 -3.14
C PHE A 147 22.08 6.37 -4.45
N VAL A 148 21.31 7.45 -4.62
CA VAL A 148 21.33 8.28 -5.83
C VAL A 148 22.49 9.27 -5.78
N ARG A 149 23.33 9.23 -6.81
CA ARG A 149 24.48 10.14 -6.94
C ARG A 149 24.38 10.93 -8.24
N GLY A 150 24.40 12.26 -8.14
CA GLY A 150 24.32 13.14 -9.32
C GLY A 150 23.07 12.93 -10.19
N GLY A 151 21.94 12.56 -9.58
CA GLY A 151 20.69 12.27 -10.30
C GLY A 151 20.68 10.94 -11.05
N LYS A 152 21.62 10.02 -10.74
CA LYS A 152 21.72 8.71 -11.38
C LYS A 152 21.58 7.58 -10.36
N LEU A 153 20.91 6.51 -10.76
CA LEU A 153 20.84 5.27 -9.99
C LEU A 153 22.15 4.46 -10.15
N PRO A 154 22.54 3.67 -9.14
CA PRO A 154 23.56 2.64 -9.29
C PRO A 154 23.12 1.56 -10.28
N ASP A 155 24.10 0.80 -10.79
CA ASP A 155 23.81 -0.37 -11.63
C ASP A 155 23.02 -1.44 -10.87
N ALA A 156 22.12 -2.09 -11.60
CA ALA A 156 21.28 -3.17 -11.09
C ALA A 156 22.13 -4.40 -10.72
N PRO A 157 22.08 -4.89 -9.48
CA PRO A 157 22.75 -6.13 -9.10
C PRO A 157 22.08 -7.35 -9.77
N SER A 158 22.89 -8.33 -10.17
CA SER A 158 22.40 -9.61 -10.69
C SER A 158 22.20 -10.62 -9.56
N ASN A 159 21.17 -10.42 -8.72
CA ASN A 159 20.83 -11.31 -7.61
C ASN A 159 19.30 -11.48 -7.42
N ASP A 160 18.92 -12.41 -6.55
CA ASP A 160 17.52 -12.81 -6.30
C ASP A 160 16.69 -11.71 -5.67
N ASP A 161 17.31 -10.93 -4.77
CA ASP A 161 16.69 -9.76 -4.14
C ASP A 161 16.32 -8.69 -5.18
N PHE A 162 17.18 -8.44 -6.17
CA PHE A 162 16.88 -7.48 -7.23
C PHE A 162 15.78 -8.02 -8.17
N ARG A 163 15.77 -9.33 -8.47
CA ARG A 163 14.65 -9.94 -9.22
C ARG A 163 13.33 -9.84 -8.45
N THR A 164 13.37 -10.00 -7.13
CA THR A 164 12.20 -9.80 -6.26
C THR A 164 11.72 -8.35 -6.31
N ALA A 165 12.64 -7.38 -6.19
CA ALA A 165 12.29 -5.97 -6.29
C ALA A 165 11.67 -5.59 -7.65
N MET A 166 12.19 -6.16 -8.74
CA MET A 166 11.60 -6.04 -10.08
C MET A 166 10.17 -6.60 -10.15
N ALA A 167 9.93 -7.75 -9.54
CA ALA A 167 8.60 -8.36 -9.50
C ALA A 167 7.62 -7.55 -8.65
N VAL A 168 8.03 -7.10 -7.47
CA VAL A 168 7.24 -6.21 -6.60
C VAL A 168 6.91 -4.90 -7.32
N ALA A 169 7.87 -4.30 -8.02
CA ALA A 169 7.64 -3.09 -8.82
C ALA A 169 6.53 -3.30 -9.86
N LYS A 170 6.54 -4.45 -10.57
CA LYS A 170 5.47 -4.79 -11.53
C LYS A 170 4.11 -4.98 -10.86
N VAL A 171 4.06 -5.61 -9.69
CA VAL A 171 2.81 -5.75 -8.91
C VAL A 171 2.24 -4.37 -8.56
N ALA A 172 3.08 -3.47 -8.06
CA ALA A 172 2.67 -2.12 -7.68
C ALA A 172 2.21 -1.28 -8.88
N MET A 173 2.99 -1.28 -9.98
CA MET A 173 2.63 -0.52 -11.19
C MET A 173 1.34 -0.99 -11.87
N LYS A 174 0.99 -2.27 -11.70
CA LYS A 174 -0.26 -2.85 -12.17
C LYS A 174 -1.41 -2.67 -11.18
N GLU A 175 -1.17 -2.07 -10.02
CA GLU A 175 -2.12 -2.00 -8.90
C GLU A 175 -2.69 -3.39 -8.54
N ALA A 176 -1.88 -4.44 -8.68
CA ALA A 176 -2.32 -5.82 -8.54
C ALA A 176 -2.36 -6.31 -7.08
N TRP A 177 -2.10 -5.42 -6.12
CA TRP A 177 -2.17 -5.72 -4.69
C TRP A 177 -2.32 -4.46 -3.83
N GLU A 178 -3.17 -4.53 -2.80
CA GLU A 178 -3.40 -3.43 -1.86
C GLU A 178 -2.37 -3.38 -0.73
N SER A 179 -1.87 -2.19 -0.41
CA SER A 179 -0.89 -1.96 0.65
C SER A 179 -1.50 -1.27 1.86
N ASN A 180 -1.12 -1.69 3.06
CA ASN A 180 -1.47 -0.99 4.30
C ASN A 180 -0.86 0.43 4.39
N ALA A 181 0.04 0.79 3.46
CA ALA A 181 0.64 2.11 3.32
C ALA A 181 0.13 2.89 2.09
N ALA A 182 -1.03 2.53 1.53
CA ALA A 182 -1.55 3.07 0.26
C ALA A 182 -1.65 4.60 0.20
N ASP A 183 -1.80 5.30 1.32
CA ASP A 183 -1.86 6.78 1.36
C ASP A 183 -0.55 7.47 1.77
N ALA A 184 0.53 6.70 1.99
CA ALA A 184 1.78 7.23 2.49
C ALA A 184 2.56 7.99 1.41
N LEU A 185 3.18 9.11 1.81
CA LEU A 185 4.10 9.90 0.98
C LEU A 185 5.53 9.88 1.53
N TYR A 186 5.73 9.39 2.75
CA TYR A 186 7.01 9.35 3.44
C TYR A 186 7.17 8.04 4.18
N PHE A 187 8.43 7.64 4.36
CA PHE A 187 8.78 6.57 5.28
C PHE A 187 10.14 6.86 5.92
N ASN A 188 10.37 6.26 7.09
CA ASN A 188 11.68 6.23 7.70
C ASN A 188 11.92 4.90 8.40
N HIS A 189 13.20 4.56 8.59
CA HIS A 189 13.58 3.40 9.38
C HIS A 189 13.20 3.64 10.85
N ARG A 190 12.63 2.65 11.54
CA ARG A 190 12.11 2.75 12.92
C ARG A 190 13.11 3.29 13.95
N ARG A 191 14.42 3.12 13.70
CA ARG A 191 15.51 3.60 14.56
C ARG A 191 15.82 5.11 14.40
N VAL A 192 15.32 5.77 13.36
CA VAL A 192 15.60 7.20 13.07
C VAL A 192 14.73 8.14 13.92
N GLY A 193 13.73 7.62 14.64
CA GLY A 193 12.83 8.41 15.47
C GLY A 193 11.58 8.86 14.71
N HIS A 194 10.80 9.79 15.28
CA HIS A 194 9.55 10.25 14.69
C HIS A 194 9.81 11.25 13.55
N ALA A 195 9.12 11.06 12.42
CA ALA A 195 9.04 12.06 11.36
C ALA A 195 7.77 12.91 11.53
N ASN A 196 7.79 14.16 11.06
CA ASN A 196 6.59 14.98 11.00
C ASN A 196 5.54 14.33 10.09
N GLY A 197 4.28 14.32 10.50
CA GLY A 197 3.16 13.79 9.71
C GLY A 197 2.32 12.75 10.47
N THR A 198 1.22 12.33 9.85
CA THR A 198 0.34 11.30 10.43
C THR A 198 0.90 9.92 10.10
N ARG A 199 1.15 9.09 11.12
CA ARG A 199 1.57 7.70 10.92
C ARG A 199 0.44 6.89 10.30
N ILE A 200 0.69 6.31 9.13
CA ILE A 200 -0.24 5.46 8.38
C ILE A 200 -0.06 4.00 8.76
N ALA A 201 1.18 3.51 8.72
CA ALA A 201 1.48 2.11 8.99
C ALA A 201 2.88 1.91 9.57
N SER A 202 3.13 0.72 10.11
CA SER A 202 4.48 0.23 10.37
C SER A 202 4.58 -1.19 9.88
N ILE A 203 5.51 -1.40 8.95
CA ILE A 203 5.67 -2.65 8.20
C ILE A 203 7.16 -2.94 8.21
N GLY A 204 7.53 -4.11 8.76
CA GLY A 204 8.92 -4.48 8.98
C GLY A 204 9.67 -3.44 9.82
N ASN A 205 10.77 -2.93 9.28
CA ASN A 205 11.64 -1.93 9.90
C ASN A 205 11.28 -0.49 9.52
N HIS A 206 10.18 -0.26 8.81
CA HIS A 206 9.75 1.06 8.38
C HIS A 206 8.50 1.56 9.11
N ILE A 207 8.41 2.88 9.23
CA ILE A 207 7.19 3.61 9.60
C ILE A 207 6.83 4.50 8.41
N PHE A 208 5.56 4.48 8.01
CA PHE A 208 5.03 5.20 6.86
C PHE A 208 4.13 6.35 7.32
N TYR A 209 4.20 7.50 6.64
CA TYR A 209 3.51 8.73 7.02
C TYR A 209 2.86 9.45 5.85
N ARG A 210 1.90 10.32 6.19
CA ARG A 210 1.27 11.31 5.31
C ARG A 210 1.50 12.72 5.80
#